data_AF-A0A6I3BG98-F1
#
_entry.id   AF-A0A6I3BG98-F1
#
_cell.length_a   1.000
_cell.length_b   1.000
_cell.length_c   1.000
_cell.angle_alpha   90.00
_cell.angle_beta   90.00
_cell.angle_gamma   90.00
#
_symmetry.space_group_name_H-M   'P 1'
#
loop_
_entity.id
_entity.type
_entity.pdbx_description
1 polymer ?
#
loop_
_entity_poly.entity_id
_entity_poly.type
_entity_poly.pdbx_seq_one_letter_code
_entity_poly.pdbx_strand_id
1 'polypeptide(L)'
;MKAGIRSHQLILPSVVCSTHVSRRIAQEVGGVTFAHQHGCAIIGVDVAGIDNFFIDLASHPNVASVLVVALGCETIQGNELAEKIVTRNPATKYLVIQESAGVDDAVSKGVVAANSLASRFPEPRHAEDPIVVGISSQGNAGELVAFLQAEGLHTVESSEGFSALMSAKVHLIVSFTDSMQPPTGFPLIPVINIASDSELHLAFSQEFDLSHDASHQEIAAKISTVARGEQTKSEANSSGEIVAPRLVRSV
;
A
#
# COMPACT_ATOMS: atom_id res chain seq x y z
N MET A 1 -1.83 14.92 -8.42
CA MET A 1 -1.73 14.07 -7.22
C MET A 1 -1.13 14.89 -6.09
N LYS A 2 -1.51 14.62 -4.84
CA LYS A 2 -0.77 15.12 -3.68
C LYS A 2 0.54 14.33 -3.56
N ALA A 3 1.63 14.99 -3.15
CA ALA A 3 2.91 14.32 -2.94
C ALA A 3 2.85 13.43 -1.69
N GLY A 4 3.49 12.26 -1.75
CA GLY A 4 3.62 11.31 -0.64
C GLY A 4 4.93 11.45 0.12
N ILE A 5 5.14 10.56 1.09
CA ILE A 5 6.41 10.41 1.83
C ILE A 5 7.24 9.22 1.33
N ARG A 6 6.71 8.49 0.35
CA ARG A 6 7.37 7.46 -0.45
C ARG A 6 7.06 7.69 -1.92
N SER A 7 7.83 7.02 -2.78
CA SER A 7 7.69 7.14 -4.22
C SER A 7 7.71 5.75 -4.89
N HIS A 8 6.69 4.94 -4.63
CA HIS A 8 6.64 3.58 -5.14
C HIS A 8 6.21 3.52 -6.61
N GLN A 9 6.86 2.64 -7.37
CA GLN A 9 6.29 2.13 -8.62
C GLN A 9 5.44 0.90 -8.31
N LEU A 10 4.13 1.01 -8.50
CA LEU A 10 3.19 -0.08 -8.25
C LEU A 10 3.02 -0.94 -9.50
N ILE A 11 3.38 -2.22 -9.42
CA ILE A 11 3.03 -3.22 -10.42
C ILE A 11 1.74 -3.90 -9.95
N LEU A 12 0.62 -3.51 -10.54
CA LEU A 12 -0.73 -3.86 -10.09
C LEU A 12 -1.25 -5.09 -10.85
N PRO A 13 -1.34 -6.28 -10.24
CA PRO A 13 -2.03 -7.42 -10.85
C PRO A 13 -3.56 -7.22 -10.86
N SER A 14 -4.18 -7.20 -12.03
CA SER A 14 -5.65 -7.03 -12.16
C SER A 14 -6.44 -8.30 -11.80
N VAL A 15 -5.79 -9.46 -11.83
CA VAL A 15 -6.36 -10.77 -11.47
C VAL A 15 -5.30 -11.71 -10.89
N VAL A 16 -5.68 -12.72 -10.10
CA VAL A 16 -4.75 -13.72 -9.53
C VAL A 16 -3.78 -14.30 -10.58
N CYS A 17 -4.22 -14.58 -11.80
CA CYS A 17 -3.41 -15.15 -12.88
C CYS A 17 -2.26 -14.23 -13.34
N SER A 18 -2.36 -12.92 -13.12
CA SER A 18 -1.32 -11.95 -13.46
C SER A 18 -0.23 -11.82 -12.38
N THR A 19 -0.47 -12.34 -11.17
CA THR A 19 0.41 -12.19 -9.99
C THR A 19 1.86 -12.62 -10.24
N HIS A 20 2.07 -13.74 -10.93
CA HIS A 20 3.44 -14.24 -11.16
C HIS A 20 4.24 -13.29 -12.06
N VAL A 21 3.64 -12.79 -13.13
CA VAL A 21 4.27 -11.84 -14.05
C VAL A 21 4.53 -10.51 -13.34
N SER A 22 3.54 -9.99 -12.59
CA SER A 22 3.68 -8.75 -11.82
C SER A 22 4.85 -8.81 -10.83
N ARG A 23 5.02 -9.94 -10.12
CA ARG A 23 6.14 -10.15 -9.20
C ARG A 23 7.50 -10.17 -9.88
N ARG A 24 7.62 -10.84 -11.03
CA ARG A 24 8.89 -10.84 -11.79
C ARG A 24 9.24 -9.42 -12.25
N ILE A 25 8.28 -8.68 -12.79
CA ILE A 25 8.50 -7.27 -13.19
C ILE A 25 8.91 -6.43 -11.99
N ALA A 26 8.18 -6.51 -10.88
CA ALA A 26 8.46 -5.75 -9.66
C ALA A 26 9.86 -6.01 -9.12
N GLN A 27 10.33 -7.27 -9.12
CA GLN A 27 11.68 -7.64 -8.71
C GLN A 27 12.76 -7.02 -9.60
N GLU A 28 12.53 -6.97 -10.92
CA GLU A 28 13.52 -6.41 -11.86
C GLU A 28 13.60 -4.88 -11.81
N VAL A 29 12.50 -4.19 -11.51
CA VAL A 29 12.44 -2.71 -11.49
C VAL A 29 12.53 -2.11 -10.08
N GLY A 30 12.60 -2.93 -9.03
CA GLY A 30 12.53 -2.47 -7.64
C GLY A 30 11.16 -1.88 -7.28
N GLY A 31 10.10 -2.37 -7.92
CA GLY A 31 8.72 -1.94 -7.70
C GLY A 31 8.03 -2.66 -6.54
N VAL A 32 6.89 -2.12 -6.11
CA VAL A 32 5.99 -2.77 -5.15
C VAL A 32 4.92 -3.54 -5.90
N THR A 33 4.57 -4.72 -5.40
CA THR A 33 3.44 -5.51 -5.88
C THR A 33 2.86 -6.35 -4.75
N PHE A 34 1.78 -7.07 -5.02
CA PHE A 34 1.11 -7.97 -4.08
C PHE A 34 0.58 -9.18 -4.82
N ALA A 35 0.18 -10.23 -4.08
CA ALA A 35 -0.52 -11.35 -4.67
C ALA A 35 -2.01 -11.04 -4.75
N HIS A 36 -2.59 -10.95 -5.95
CA HIS A 36 -4.03 -10.72 -6.00
C HIS A 36 -4.78 -12.00 -5.60
N GLN A 37 -5.66 -11.88 -4.61
CA GLN A 37 -6.36 -13.01 -4.00
C GLN A 37 -7.56 -13.52 -4.80
N HIS A 38 -8.04 -12.76 -5.80
CA HIS A 38 -9.31 -13.06 -6.49
C HIS A 38 -9.08 -13.53 -7.93
N GLY A 39 -9.83 -14.57 -8.31
CA GLY A 39 -10.02 -14.97 -9.70
C GLY A 39 -11.13 -14.17 -10.37
N CYS A 40 -11.52 -14.57 -11.58
CA CYS A 40 -12.51 -13.84 -12.37
C CYS A 40 -13.95 -13.94 -11.83
N ALA A 41 -14.23 -14.89 -10.93
CA ALA A 41 -15.58 -15.14 -10.39
C ALA A 41 -16.04 -14.11 -9.31
N ILE A 42 -15.69 -12.84 -9.51
CA ILE A 42 -16.21 -11.70 -8.75
C ILE A 42 -17.48 -11.20 -9.41
N ILE A 43 -18.50 -10.86 -8.62
CA ILE A 43 -19.85 -10.55 -9.11
C ILE A 43 -20.48 -9.38 -8.35
N GLY A 44 -21.44 -8.72 -9.00
CA GLY A 44 -22.25 -7.68 -8.38
C GLY A 44 -21.40 -6.56 -7.78
N VAL A 45 -21.61 -6.28 -6.49
CA VAL A 45 -20.94 -5.19 -5.77
C VAL A 45 -19.43 -5.35 -5.67
N ASP A 46 -18.91 -6.59 -5.74
CA ASP A 46 -17.46 -6.85 -5.62
C ASP A 46 -16.69 -6.31 -6.83
N VAL A 47 -17.28 -6.30 -8.03
CA VAL A 47 -16.60 -5.79 -9.24
C VAL A 47 -16.30 -4.31 -9.07
N ALA A 48 -17.30 -3.51 -8.71
CA ALA A 48 -17.12 -2.09 -8.46
C ALA A 48 -16.27 -1.82 -7.20
N GLY A 49 -16.40 -2.66 -6.16
CA GLY A 49 -15.61 -2.54 -4.94
C GLY A 49 -14.11 -2.72 -5.18
N ILE A 50 -13.73 -3.76 -5.93
CA ILE A 50 -12.33 -4.03 -6.27
C ILE A 50 -11.79 -2.97 -7.24
N ASP A 51 -12.58 -2.55 -8.23
CA ASP A 51 -12.20 -1.48 -9.17
C ASP A 51 -11.90 -0.17 -8.44
N ASN A 52 -12.79 0.25 -7.53
CA ASN A 52 -12.57 1.44 -6.69
C ASN A 52 -11.36 1.28 -5.78
N PHE A 53 -11.18 0.12 -5.16
CA PHE A 53 -10.02 -0.17 -4.32
C PHE A 53 -8.70 -0.05 -5.10
N PHE A 54 -8.63 -0.58 -6.33
CA PHE A 54 -7.46 -0.45 -7.18
C PHE A 54 -7.22 0.97 -7.65
N ILE A 55 -8.27 1.74 -7.96
CA ILE A 55 -8.14 3.17 -8.26
C ILE A 55 -7.58 3.92 -7.06
N ASP A 56 -8.04 3.62 -5.84
CA ASP A 56 -7.52 4.24 -4.62
C ASP A 56 -6.07 3.82 -4.36
N LEU A 57 -5.73 2.56 -4.54
CA LEU A 57 -4.37 2.06 -4.39
C LEU A 57 -3.40 2.73 -5.38
N ALA A 58 -3.78 2.76 -6.65
CA ALA A 58 -2.98 3.30 -7.75
C ALA A 58 -2.84 4.83 -7.72
N SER A 59 -3.78 5.52 -7.07
CA SER A 59 -3.75 6.98 -6.88
C SER A 59 -3.35 7.39 -5.46
N HIS A 60 -2.72 6.50 -4.71
CA HIS A 60 -2.21 6.79 -3.37
C HIS A 60 -1.03 7.79 -3.43
N PRO A 61 -0.90 8.77 -2.52
CA PRO A 61 0.20 9.74 -2.55
C PRO A 61 1.61 9.12 -2.59
N ASN A 62 1.78 7.96 -1.95
CA ASN A 62 3.02 7.19 -1.94
C ASN A 62 3.29 6.41 -3.25
N VAL A 63 2.41 6.47 -4.25
CA VAL A 63 2.55 5.78 -5.54
C VAL A 63 2.86 6.80 -6.64
N ALA A 64 4.07 6.71 -7.17
CA ALA A 64 4.56 7.61 -8.21
C ALA A 64 4.14 7.17 -9.62
N SER A 65 4.11 5.86 -9.89
CA SER A 65 3.70 5.31 -11.18
C SER A 65 3.09 3.93 -11.05
N VAL A 66 2.29 3.55 -12.04
CA VAL A 66 1.51 2.31 -12.02
C VAL A 66 1.65 1.57 -13.35
N LEU A 67 1.99 0.27 -13.28
CA LEU A 67 1.82 -0.65 -14.39
C LEU A 67 0.73 -1.65 -14.03
N VAL A 68 -0.44 -1.52 -14.65
CA VAL A 68 -1.51 -2.52 -14.56
C VAL A 68 -1.11 -3.74 -15.39
N VAL A 69 -1.02 -4.91 -14.78
CA VAL A 69 -0.69 -6.17 -15.45
C VAL A 69 -1.96 -7.01 -15.50
N ALA A 70 -2.45 -7.21 -16.71
CA ALA A 70 -3.66 -7.94 -17.04
C ALA A 70 -3.35 -9.32 -17.61
N LEU A 71 -4.24 -10.29 -17.39
CA LEU A 71 -4.17 -11.53 -18.17
C LEU A 71 -4.76 -11.31 -19.56
N GLY A 72 -5.94 -10.68 -19.63
CA GLY A 72 -6.70 -10.40 -20.85
C GLY A 72 -8.10 -11.03 -20.90
N CYS A 73 -8.50 -11.78 -19.86
CA CYS A 73 -9.79 -12.49 -19.81
C CYS A 73 -10.51 -12.35 -18.46
N GLU A 74 -10.07 -11.43 -17.61
CA GLU A 74 -10.63 -11.18 -16.29
C GLU A 74 -11.90 -10.31 -16.31
N THR A 75 -12.65 -10.29 -15.21
CA THR A 75 -13.89 -9.48 -15.13
C THR A 75 -13.60 -7.98 -15.07
N ILE A 76 -12.53 -7.58 -14.39
CA ILE A 76 -12.04 -6.19 -14.38
C ILE A 76 -11.01 -6.04 -15.49
N GLN A 77 -11.45 -5.55 -16.65
CA GLN A 77 -10.60 -5.41 -17.83
C GLN A 77 -9.46 -4.41 -17.55
N GLY A 78 -8.21 -4.85 -17.69
CA GLY A 78 -7.05 -4.06 -17.29
C GLY A 78 -6.87 -2.75 -18.06
N ASN A 79 -7.29 -2.68 -19.32
CA ASN A 79 -7.31 -1.45 -20.11
C ASN A 79 -8.33 -0.44 -19.53
N GLU A 80 -9.55 -0.87 -19.21
CA GLU A 80 -10.58 -0.01 -18.61
C GLU A 80 -10.16 0.48 -17.21
N LEU A 81 -9.57 -0.41 -16.40
CA LEU A 81 -9.03 -0.05 -15.09
C LEU A 81 -7.92 1.00 -15.24
N ALA A 82 -7.00 0.81 -16.18
CA ALA A 82 -5.92 1.77 -16.44
C ALA A 82 -6.46 3.12 -16.91
N GLU A 83 -7.48 3.17 -17.77
CA GLU A 83 -8.14 4.41 -18.19
C GLU A 83 -8.72 5.18 -16.99
N LYS A 84 -9.39 4.48 -16.07
CA LYS A 84 -9.90 5.09 -14.82
C LYS A 84 -8.76 5.61 -13.95
N ILE A 85 -7.69 4.83 -13.79
CA ILE A 85 -6.53 5.22 -12.97
C ILE A 85 -5.83 6.44 -13.56
N VAL A 86 -5.64 6.53 -14.89
CA VAL A 86 -4.95 7.64 -15.56
C VAL A 86 -5.57 8.99 -15.22
N THR A 87 -6.88 9.06 -14.98
CA THR A 87 -7.56 10.29 -14.56
C THR A 87 -7.07 10.85 -13.22
N ARG A 88 -6.54 9.98 -12.35
CA ARG A 88 -6.03 10.34 -11.01
C ARG A 88 -4.51 10.25 -10.92
N ASN A 89 -3.90 9.29 -11.62
CA ASN A 89 -2.47 9.08 -11.72
C ASN A 89 -2.04 8.99 -13.20
N PRO A 90 -1.62 10.12 -13.82
CA PRO A 90 -1.20 10.15 -15.23
C PRO A 90 0.00 9.26 -15.55
N ALA A 91 0.79 8.87 -14.55
CA ALA A 91 1.95 7.98 -14.70
C ALA A 91 1.53 6.50 -14.70
N THR A 92 0.54 6.17 -15.52
CA THR A 92 -0.05 4.82 -15.58
C THR A 92 0.06 4.23 -16.98
N LYS A 93 0.42 2.96 -17.06
CA LYS A 93 0.31 2.11 -18.26
C LYS A 93 -0.36 0.79 -17.91
N TYR A 94 -0.69 0.03 -18.93
CA TYR A 94 -1.10 -1.36 -18.79
C TYR A 94 -0.30 -2.29 -19.71
N LEU A 95 -0.33 -3.58 -19.37
CA LEU A 95 0.24 -4.68 -20.13
C LEU A 95 -0.76 -5.83 -20.10
N VAL A 96 -1.03 -6.45 -21.25
CA VAL A 96 -1.85 -7.67 -21.34
C VAL A 96 -0.94 -8.87 -21.63
N ILE A 97 -0.94 -9.87 -20.75
CA ILE A 97 -0.07 -11.04 -20.85
C ILE A 97 -0.40 -11.87 -22.11
N GLN A 98 -1.69 -12.06 -22.42
CA GLN A 98 -2.10 -12.85 -23.59
C GLN A 98 -1.73 -12.21 -24.94
N GLU A 99 -1.38 -10.92 -24.97
CA GLU A 99 -0.87 -10.22 -26.16
C GLU A 99 0.66 -10.34 -26.30
N SER A 100 1.30 -11.10 -25.40
CA SER A 100 2.74 -11.37 -25.41
C SER A 100 3.03 -12.78 -25.91
N ALA A 101 4.24 -12.98 -26.45
CA ALA A 101 4.73 -14.28 -26.92
C ALA A 101 5.23 -15.15 -25.74
N GLY A 102 4.37 -15.33 -24.73
CA GLY A 102 4.68 -16.07 -23.50
C GLY A 102 5.09 -15.18 -22.32
N VAL A 103 5.38 -15.82 -21.19
CA VAL A 103 5.63 -15.15 -19.90
C VAL A 103 6.90 -14.30 -19.94
N ASP A 104 7.99 -14.78 -20.53
CA ASP A 104 9.27 -14.04 -20.54
C ASP A 104 9.19 -12.78 -21.42
N ASP A 105 8.46 -12.83 -22.54
CA ASP A 105 8.17 -11.66 -23.36
C ASP A 105 7.28 -10.66 -22.61
N ALA A 106 6.25 -11.13 -21.89
CA ALA A 106 5.41 -10.27 -21.07
C ALA A 106 6.22 -9.56 -19.97
N VAL A 107 7.09 -10.27 -19.26
CA VAL A 107 7.97 -9.67 -18.24
C VAL A 107 8.89 -8.63 -18.88
N SER A 108 9.56 -8.96 -20.00
CA SER A 108 10.45 -8.04 -20.70
C SER A 108 9.73 -6.75 -21.14
N LYS A 109 8.54 -6.88 -21.73
CA LYS A 109 7.70 -5.74 -22.11
C LYS A 109 7.26 -4.92 -20.90
N GLY A 110 6.90 -5.59 -19.79
CA GLY A 110 6.52 -4.97 -18.53
C GLY A 110 7.65 -4.14 -17.94
N VAL A 111 8.87 -4.67 -17.89
CA VAL A 111 10.07 -3.97 -17.41
C VAL A 111 10.37 -2.74 -18.27
N VAL A 112 10.30 -2.86 -19.60
CA VAL A 112 10.44 -1.70 -20.51
C VAL A 112 9.37 -0.65 -20.25
N ALA A 113 8.11 -1.06 -20.07
CA ALA A 113 6.99 -0.15 -19.82
C ALA A 113 7.15 0.60 -18.50
N ALA A 114 7.54 -0.11 -17.44
CA ALA A 114 7.78 0.38 -16.08
C ALA A 114 8.97 1.35 -16.01
N ASN A 115 10.12 0.98 -16.58
CA ASN A 115 11.30 1.87 -16.66
C ASN A 115 10.99 3.14 -17.48
N SER A 116 10.20 3.01 -18.54
CA SER A 116 9.73 4.17 -19.29
C SER A 116 8.78 5.08 -18.49
N LEU A 117 8.02 4.56 -17.52
CA LEU A 117 7.21 5.39 -16.63
C LEU A 117 8.10 6.16 -15.66
N ALA A 118 9.03 5.47 -14.98
CA ALA A 118 9.97 6.07 -14.04
C ALA A 118 10.80 7.20 -14.69
N SER A 119 11.19 7.02 -15.96
CA SER A 119 11.94 8.04 -16.71
C SER A 119 11.11 9.28 -17.08
N ARG A 120 9.81 9.12 -17.35
CA ARG A 120 8.92 10.22 -17.76
C ARG A 120 8.31 10.98 -16.58
N PHE A 121 8.15 10.28 -15.46
CA PHE A 121 7.56 10.79 -14.22
C PHE A 121 8.55 10.56 -13.07
N PRO A 122 9.62 11.37 -12.99
CA PRO A 122 10.58 11.27 -11.90
C PRO A 122 9.88 11.54 -10.57
N GLU A 123 10.42 10.92 -9.52
CA GLU A 123 9.85 10.93 -8.18
C GLU A 123 9.51 12.36 -7.71
N PRO A 124 8.28 12.60 -7.21
CA PRO A 124 7.97 13.86 -6.53
C PRO A 124 8.93 14.04 -5.35
N ARG A 125 9.47 15.26 -5.21
CA ARG A 125 10.19 15.63 -3.99
C ARG A 125 9.15 15.69 -2.87
N HIS A 126 9.50 15.07 -1.74
CA HIS A 126 8.75 14.93 -0.48
C HIS A 126 7.51 15.82 -0.31
N ALA A 127 6.43 15.22 0.20
CA ALA A 127 5.23 15.94 0.61
C ALA A 127 5.55 17.27 1.32
N GLU A 128 5.08 18.38 0.75
CA GLU A 128 4.92 19.62 1.50
C GLU A 128 3.76 19.41 2.49
N ASP A 129 3.96 19.82 3.75
CA ASP A 129 3.01 19.63 4.85
C ASP A 129 1.59 20.11 4.53
N PRO A 130 0.53 19.46 5.08
CA PRO A 130 0.58 18.57 6.24
C PRO A 130 0.49 17.07 5.91
N ILE A 131 1.33 16.30 6.59
CA ILE A 131 1.29 14.83 6.61
C ILE A 131 -0.01 14.34 7.28
N VAL A 132 -0.63 13.33 6.66
CA VAL A 132 -1.79 12.63 7.21
C VAL A 132 -1.35 11.30 7.82
N VAL A 133 -1.55 11.14 9.13
CA VAL A 133 -1.19 9.97 9.92
C VAL A 133 -2.43 9.10 10.14
N GLY A 134 -2.36 7.84 9.71
CA GLY A 134 -3.37 6.83 10.03
C GLY A 134 -3.12 6.25 11.41
N ILE A 135 -4.15 6.14 12.23
CA ILE A 135 -4.09 5.47 13.53
C ILE A 135 -4.91 4.19 13.44
N SER A 136 -4.25 3.06 13.63
CA SER A 136 -4.88 1.76 13.72
C SER A 136 -4.73 1.25 15.15
N SER A 137 -5.83 1.25 15.90
CA SER A 137 -5.86 0.76 17.28
C SER A 137 -7.18 0.07 17.58
N GLN A 138 -7.16 -0.86 18.54
CA GLN A 138 -8.37 -1.51 19.07
C GLN A 138 -8.90 -0.80 20.34
N GLY A 139 -8.37 0.38 20.68
CA GLY A 139 -8.59 1.03 21.98
C GLY A 139 -8.68 2.55 21.90
N ASN A 140 -8.43 3.23 23.03
CA ASN A 140 -8.52 4.68 23.13
C ASN A 140 -7.21 5.36 22.67
N ALA A 141 -7.08 5.61 21.38
CA ALA A 141 -6.00 6.44 20.83
C ALA A 141 -6.25 7.95 20.97
N GLY A 142 -7.33 8.36 21.64
CA GLY A 142 -7.79 9.75 21.66
C GLY A 142 -6.78 10.74 22.24
N GLU A 143 -6.02 10.36 23.27
CA GLU A 143 -4.98 11.21 23.85
C GLU A 143 -3.81 11.43 22.88
N LEU A 144 -3.35 10.37 22.21
CA LEU A 144 -2.32 10.48 21.19
C LEU A 144 -2.81 11.32 20.00
N VAL A 145 -4.05 11.09 19.54
CA VAL A 145 -4.64 11.85 18.43
C VAL A 145 -4.69 13.34 18.76
N ALA A 146 -5.16 13.71 19.96
CA ALA A 146 -5.18 15.09 20.41
C ALA A 146 -3.76 15.69 20.47
N PHE A 147 -2.78 14.92 20.95
CA PHE A 147 -1.38 15.32 20.97
C PHE A 147 -0.82 15.57 19.56
N LEU A 148 -1.00 14.64 18.62
CA LEU A 148 -0.50 14.77 17.25
C LEU A 148 -1.15 15.94 16.51
N GLN A 149 -2.45 16.18 16.73
CA GLN A 149 -3.16 17.32 16.18
C GLN A 149 -2.65 18.65 16.74
N ALA A 150 -2.29 18.70 18.03
CA ALA A 150 -1.66 19.88 18.63
C ALA A 150 -0.28 20.18 18.04
N GLU A 151 0.46 19.15 17.62
CA GLU A 151 1.72 19.26 16.86
C GLU A 151 1.52 19.61 15.38
N GLY A 152 0.27 19.79 14.93
CA GLY A 152 -0.07 20.21 13.56
C GLY A 152 -0.20 19.07 12.55
N LEU A 153 -0.18 17.81 12.99
CA LEU A 153 -0.39 16.65 12.12
C LEU A 153 -1.88 16.39 11.89
N HIS A 154 -2.24 15.99 10.68
CA HIS A 154 -3.59 15.50 10.39
C HIS A 154 -3.68 14.02 10.75
N THR A 155 -4.74 13.61 11.44
CA THR A 155 -4.94 12.22 11.84
C THR A 155 -6.22 11.65 11.25
N VAL A 156 -6.19 10.36 10.91
CA VAL A 156 -7.36 9.57 10.50
C VAL A 156 -7.34 8.27 11.29
N GLU A 157 -8.42 7.98 12.00
CA GLU A 157 -8.55 6.74 12.77
C GLU A 157 -9.38 5.72 11.99
N SER A 158 -9.01 4.44 12.05
CA SER A 158 -9.84 3.36 11.52
C SER A 158 -9.61 2.04 12.26
N SER A 159 -10.72 1.39 12.61
CA SER A 159 -10.75 0.01 13.12
C SER A 159 -10.96 -1.03 12.02
N GLU A 160 -11.23 -0.60 10.77
CA GLU A 160 -11.50 -1.48 9.61
C GLU A 160 -10.21 -1.99 8.92
N GLY A 161 -9.05 -1.73 9.52
CA GLY A 161 -7.74 -2.19 9.06
C GLY A 161 -7.02 -1.24 8.09
N PHE A 162 -5.83 -1.64 7.65
CA PHE A 162 -4.95 -0.77 6.85
C PHE A 162 -5.52 -0.42 5.47
N SER A 163 -6.37 -1.26 4.87
CA SER A 163 -7.02 -0.97 3.59
C SER A 163 -7.93 0.27 3.66
N ALA A 164 -8.64 0.47 4.78
CA ALA A 164 -9.48 1.66 4.97
C ALA A 164 -8.62 2.93 5.12
N LEU A 165 -7.52 2.83 5.87
CA LEU A 165 -6.54 3.92 5.99
C LEU A 165 -5.87 4.24 4.63
N MET A 166 -5.58 3.23 3.81
CA MET A 166 -5.08 3.42 2.45
C MET A 166 -6.09 4.18 1.58
N SER A 167 -7.36 3.80 1.57
CA SER A 167 -8.40 4.55 0.85
C SER A 167 -8.56 5.99 1.36
N ALA A 168 -8.32 6.22 2.66
CA ALA A 168 -8.27 7.56 3.25
C ALA A 168 -6.99 8.37 2.92
N LYS A 169 -6.07 7.79 2.14
CA LYS A 169 -4.83 8.44 1.64
C LYS A 169 -3.89 8.90 2.74
N VAL A 170 -3.78 8.12 3.82
CA VAL A 170 -2.80 8.38 4.88
C VAL A 170 -1.37 8.16 4.35
N HIS A 171 -0.43 8.97 4.80
CA HIS A 171 0.96 8.90 4.34
C HIS A 171 1.75 7.82 5.07
N LEU A 172 1.45 7.61 6.35
CA LEU A 172 1.99 6.58 7.23
C LEU A 172 0.91 6.10 8.21
N ILE A 173 1.13 4.93 8.81
CA ILE A 173 0.24 4.35 9.82
C ILE A 173 1.02 4.17 11.12
N VAL A 174 0.42 4.57 12.24
CA VAL A 174 0.80 4.13 13.58
C VAL A 174 -0.15 3.01 13.98
N SER A 175 0.40 1.83 14.24
CA SER A 175 -0.36 0.63 14.58
C SER A 175 -0.08 0.21 16.01
N PHE A 176 -1.16 0.14 16.79
CA PHE A 176 -1.19 -0.52 18.10
C PHE A 176 -1.69 -1.94 17.86
N THR A 177 -0.74 -2.85 17.69
CA THR A 177 -1.02 -4.25 17.36
C THR A 177 -1.71 -4.96 18.54
N ASP A 178 -2.68 -5.82 18.24
CA ASP A 178 -3.29 -6.69 19.26
C ASP A 178 -2.23 -7.56 19.94
N SER A 179 -2.38 -7.85 21.23
CA SER A 179 -1.35 -8.53 22.04
C SER A 179 -0.98 -9.93 21.54
N MET A 180 -1.81 -10.54 20.71
CA MET A 180 -1.61 -11.85 20.10
C MET A 180 -1.25 -11.79 18.61
N GLN A 181 -1.02 -10.60 18.06
CA GLN A 181 -0.68 -10.40 16.66
C GLN A 181 0.79 -9.98 16.49
N PRO A 182 1.50 -10.52 15.49
CA PRO A 182 2.83 -10.03 15.16
C PRO A 182 2.74 -8.64 14.52
N PRO A 183 3.83 -7.85 14.56
CA PRO A 183 3.89 -6.58 13.86
C PRO A 183 3.65 -6.82 12.36
N THR A 184 2.78 -6.02 11.75
CA THR A 184 2.33 -6.19 10.37
C THR A 184 2.56 -4.90 9.59
N GLY A 185 2.81 -5.02 8.29
CA GLY A 185 3.00 -3.89 7.39
C GLY A 185 1.88 -3.69 6.38
N PHE A 186 2.07 -2.68 5.53
CA PHE A 186 1.30 -2.48 4.31
C PHE A 186 2.26 -2.08 3.19
N PRO A 187 2.37 -2.83 2.08
CA PRO A 187 3.44 -2.65 1.09
C PRO A 187 3.66 -1.23 0.52
N LEU A 188 2.66 -0.33 0.58
CA LEU A 188 2.75 1.04 0.06
C LEU A 188 2.82 2.14 1.13
N ILE A 189 2.59 1.78 2.40
CA ILE A 189 2.43 2.75 3.48
C ILE A 189 3.32 2.29 4.64
N PRO A 190 4.30 3.09 5.06
CA PRO A 190 5.10 2.76 6.23
C PRO A 190 4.19 2.58 7.46
N VAL A 191 4.36 1.45 8.15
CA VAL A 191 3.61 1.12 9.37
C VAL A 191 4.57 1.09 10.54
N ILE A 192 4.44 2.07 11.44
CA ILE A 192 5.13 2.15 12.73
C ILE A 192 4.37 1.26 13.70
N ASN A 193 4.93 0.09 14.01
CA ASN A 193 4.32 -0.86 14.94
C ASN A 193 4.78 -0.58 16.37
N ILE A 194 3.82 -0.39 17.28
CA ILE A 194 4.06 -0.16 18.71
C ILE A 194 3.73 -1.45 19.45
N ALA A 195 4.69 -1.94 20.23
CA ALA A 195 4.53 -3.17 21.01
C ALA A 195 3.50 -3.00 22.14
N SER A 196 3.05 -4.13 22.68
CA SER A 196 2.32 -4.22 23.94
C SER A 196 3.24 -4.90 24.95
N ASP A 197 2.79 -5.03 26.20
CA ASP A 197 3.50 -5.73 27.27
C ASP A 197 3.31 -7.26 27.23
N SER A 198 2.68 -7.80 26.18
CA SER A 198 2.40 -9.22 26.05
C SER A 198 3.66 -10.07 25.90
N GLU A 199 3.60 -11.32 26.35
CA GLU A 199 4.70 -12.28 26.18
C GLU A 199 5.13 -12.43 24.72
N LEU A 200 4.16 -12.40 23.79
CA LEU A 200 4.45 -12.45 22.36
C LEU A 200 5.27 -11.23 21.92
N HIS A 201 4.85 -10.02 22.27
CA HIS A 201 5.54 -8.82 21.83
C HIS A 201 6.92 -8.67 22.49
N LEU A 202 7.07 -9.13 23.73
CA LEU A 202 8.38 -9.21 24.39
C LEU A 202 9.32 -10.17 23.66
N ALA A 203 8.82 -11.33 23.22
CA ALA A 203 9.60 -12.30 22.44
C ALA A 203 10.01 -11.76 21.05
N PHE A 204 9.18 -10.92 20.44
CA PHE A 204 9.43 -10.30 19.12
C PHE A 204 9.81 -8.80 19.22
N SER A 205 10.35 -8.35 20.35
CA SER A 205 10.57 -6.92 20.62
C SER A 205 11.44 -6.20 19.57
N GLN A 206 12.35 -6.91 18.91
CA GLN A 206 13.21 -6.35 17.86
C GLN A 206 12.49 -6.09 16.51
N GLU A 207 11.29 -6.66 16.35
CA GLU A 207 10.45 -6.54 15.15
C GLU A 207 9.47 -5.36 15.24
N PHE A 208 9.32 -4.75 16.43
CA PHE A 208 8.54 -3.52 16.64
C PHE A 208 9.41 -2.28 16.45
N ASP A 209 8.79 -1.19 16.02
CA ASP A 209 9.46 0.10 15.86
C ASP A 209 9.62 0.82 17.21
N LEU A 210 8.67 0.62 18.13
CA LEU A 210 8.63 1.22 19.47
C LEU A 210 8.11 0.21 20.50
N SER A 211 8.54 0.36 21.76
CA SER A 211 8.08 -0.44 22.89
C SER A 211 6.70 0.01 23.40
N HIS A 212 6.12 -0.78 24.31
CA HIS A 212 4.78 -0.54 24.87
C HIS A 212 4.68 0.70 25.77
N ASP A 213 5.81 1.15 26.31
CA ASP A 213 5.95 2.31 27.18
C ASP A 213 6.36 3.58 26.42
N ALA A 214 6.39 3.53 25.08
CA ALA A 214 6.73 4.67 24.24
C ALA A 214 5.79 5.86 24.50
N SER A 215 6.39 7.00 24.84
CA SER A 215 5.67 8.25 25.08
C SER A 215 5.11 8.83 23.78
N HIS A 216 4.08 9.70 23.89
CA HIS A 216 3.55 10.43 22.73
C HIS A 216 4.64 11.25 22.00
N GLN A 217 5.63 11.75 22.73
CA GLN A 217 6.75 12.50 22.17
C GLN A 217 7.70 11.60 21.35
N GLU A 218 7.98 10.38 21.83
CA GLU A 218 8.78 9.40 21.06
C GLU A 218 8.03 8.93 19.81
N ILE A 219 6.71 8.72 19.90
CA ILE A 219 5.86 8.38 18.74
C ILE A 219 5.91 9.51 17.71
N ALA A 220 5.72 10.77 18.12
CA ALA A 220 5.80 11.92 17.21
C ALA A 220 7.19 12.09 16.59
N ALA A 221 8.25 11.87 17.37
CA ALA A 221 9.62 11.88 16.85
C ALA A 221 9.82 10.80 15.78
N LYS A 222 9.33 9.58 16.00
CA LYS A 222 9.40 8.47 15.04
C LYS A 222 8.58 8.74 13.78
N ILE A 223 7.39 9.34 13.91
CA ILE A 223 6.58 9.81 12.77
C ILE A 223 7.40 10.77 11.91
N SER A 224 8.08 11.75 12.53
CA SER A 224 8.90 12.74 11.82
C SER A 224 10.10 12.12 11.11
N THR A 225 10.78 11.14 11.70
CA THR A 225 11.92 10.48 11.05
C THR A 225 11.48 9.58 9.90
N VAL A 226 10.38 8.84 10.06
CA VAL A 226 9.79 7.99 9.02
C VAL A 226 9.27 8.82 7.84
N ALA A 227 8.63 9.96 8.13
CA ALA A 227 8.22 10.93 7.11
C ALA A 227 9.40 11.46 6.27
N ARG A 228 10.59 11.58 6.87
CA ARG A 228 11.82 12.01 6.22
C ARG A 228 12.58 10.87 5.52
N GLY A 229 12.04 9.66 5.51
CA GLY A 229 12.57 8.52 4.77
C GLY A 229 13.23 7.44 5.61
N GLU A 230 13.20 7.52 6.95
CA GLU A 230 13.54 6.35 7.76
C GLU A 230 12.56 5.21 7.45
N GLN A 231 13.10 4.02 7.20
CA GLN A 231 12.27 2.83 6.98
C GLN A 231 11.76 2.29 8.31
N THR A 232 10.48 1.90 8.34
CA THR A 232 9.95 1.12 9.47
C THR A 232 10.46 -0.32 9.40
N LYS A 233 10.35 -1.04 10.52
CA LYS A 233 10.68 -2.48 10.57
C LYS A 233 9.89 -3.30 9.56
N SER A 234 8.61 -2.97 9.40
CA SER A 234 7.72 -3.61 8.42
C SER A 234 8.15 -3.39 6.97
N GLU A 235 8.63 -2.18 6.63
CA GLU A 235 9.20 -1.91 5.31
C GLU A 235 10.49 -2.69 5.07
N ALA A 236 11.42 -2.64 6.04
CA ALA A 236 12.73 -3.31 5.92
C ALA A 236 12.58 -4.83 5.73
N ASN A 237 11.60 -5.44 6.39
CA ASN A 237 11.32 -6.87 6.29
C ASN A 237 10.33 -7.23 5.17
N SER A 238 9.81 -6.24 4.42
CA SER A 238 8.77 -6.43 3.41
C SER A 238 7.54 -7.18 3.96
N SER A 239 7.14 -6.87 5.19
CA SER A 239 6.01 -7.52 5.84
C SER A 239 4.68 -6.87 5.46
N GLY A 240 3.60 -7.66 5.49
CA GLY A 240 2.25 -7.21 5.15
C GLY A 240 1.81 -7.61 3.75
N GLU A 241 0.51 -7.43 3.49
CA GLU A 241 -0.12 -7.78 2.22
C GLU A 241 -1.22 -6.77 1.88
N ILE A 242 -1.46 -6.57 0.58
CA ILE A 242 -2.60 -5.79 0.09
C ILE A 242 -3.71 -6.78 -0.24
N VAL A 243 -4.81 -6.71 0.51
CA VAL A 243 -5.97 -7.59 0.31
C VAL A 243 -7.10 -6.79 -0.31
N ALA A 244 -7.43 -7.10 -1.56
CA ALA A 244 -8.58 -6.50 -2.23
C ALA A 244 -9.87 -6.94 -1.52
N PRO A 245 -10.78 -6.02 -1.17
CA PRO A 245 -11.98 -6.35 -0.41
C PRO A 245 -12.90 -7.26 -1.23
N ARG A 246 -13.61 -8.15 -0.52
CA ARG A 246 -14.66 -8.99 -1.10
C ARG A 246 -15.81 -9.13 -0.12
N LEU A 247 -16.98 -8.64 -0.50
CA LEU A 247 -18.19 -8.65 0.31
C LEU A 247 -19.03 -9.90 0.04
N VAL A 248 -19.10 -10.36 -1.21
CA VAL A 248 -19.86 -11.57 -1.54
C VAL A 248 -19.05 -12.79 -1.16
N ARG A 249 -19.51 -13.50 -0.13
CA ARG A 249 -18.98 -14.82 0.23
C ARG A 249 -19.48 -15.83 -0.79
N SER A 250 -18.57 -16.64 -1.32
CA SER A 250 -18.96 -17.88 -1.99
C SER A 250 -19.67 -18.75 -0.96
N VAL A 251 -20.95 -19.03 -1.20
CA VAL A 251 -21.72 -20.06 -0.49
C VAL A 251 -21.25 -21.44 -0.89
#